data_AF-A0A8T0HSZ4-F1
#
_entry.id   AF-A0A8T0HSZ4-F1
#
_cell.length_a   1.000
_cell.length_b   1.000
_cell.length_c   1.000
_cell.angle_alpha   90.00
_cell.angle_beta   90.00
_cell.angle_gamma   90.00
#
_symmetry.space_group_name_H-M   'P 1'
#
loop_
_entity.id
_entity.type
_entity.pdbx_description
1 polymer ?
#
loop_
_entity_poly.entity_id
_entity_poly.type
_entity_poly.pdbx_seq_one_letter_code
_entity_poly.pdbx_strand_id
1 'polypeptide(L)'
;MGAELREQLQVVQKSHPKLIKEARGRGLLNAVVLHQKGLGNATAYDVCISLKDRGILAKPTHRNIIRLSPPLTIKLKCRFKRKKRSLEF
;
A
#
# COMPACT_ATOMS: atom_id res chain seq x y z
N MET A 1 -7.32 13.46 7.77
CA MET A 1 -5.96 13.07 7.32
C MET A 1 -5.69 11.57 7.41
N GLY A 2 -5.48 10.98 8.60
CA GLY A 2 -5.19 9.53 8.72
C GLY A 2 -6.35 8.62 8.29
N ALA A 3 -7.58 9.00 8.63
CA ALA A 3 -8.79 8.29 8.25
C ALA A 3 -9.06 8.33 6.73
N GLU A 4 -8.80 9.45 6.06
CA GLU A 4 -8.96 9.60 4.60
C GLU A 4 -7.98 8.73 3.83
N LEU A 5 -6.71 8.66 4.26
CA LEU A 5 -5.74 7.74 3.67
C LEU A 5 -6.21 6.29 3.78
N ARG A 6 -6.81 5.93 4.93
CA ARG A 6 -7.35 4.59 5.14
C ARG A 6 -8.57 4.31 4.26
N GLU A 7 -9.45 5.28 4.07
CA GLU A 7 -10.58 5.16 3.14
C GLU A 7 -10.09 4.94 1.70
N GLN A 8 -9.09 5.70 1.25
CA GLN A 8 -8.48 5.51 -0.07
C GLN A 8 -7.86 4.12 -0.22
N LEU A 9 -7.18 3.61 0.82
CA LEU A 9 -6.63 2.25 0.82
C LEU A 9 -7.74 1.19 0.79
N GLN A 10 -8.89 1.43 1.44
CA GLN A 10 -10.06 0.54 1.36
C GLN A 10 -10.69 0.55 -0.03
N VAL A 11 -10.74 1.69 -0.73
CA VAL A 11 -11.18 1.73 -2.13
C VAL A 11 -10.25 0.89 -3.01
N VAL A 12 -8.94 1.01 -2.83
CA VAL A 12 -7.95 0.20 -3.56
C VAL A 12 -8.08 -1.30 -3.21
N GLN A 13 -8.35 -1.63 -1.95
CA GLN A 13 -8.63 -3.00 -1.52
C GLN A 13 -9.85 -3.58 -2.25
N LYS A 14 -10.94 -2.81 -2.36
CA LYS A 14 -12.14 -3.23 -3.10
C LYS A 14 -11.86 -3.46 -4.58
N SER A 15 -10.97 -2.67 -5.20
CA SER A 15 -10.58 -2.87 -6.60
C SER A 15 -9.67 -4.08 -6.80
N HIS A 16 -8.89 -4.49 -5.79
CA HIS A 16 -7.94 -5.59 -5.89
C HIS A 16 -8.04 -6.58 -4.71
N PRO A 17 -9.19 -7.26 -4.54
CA PRO A 17 -9.45 -8.14 -3.38
C PRO A 17 -8.57 -9.39 -3.36
N LYS A 18 -8.05 -9.81 -4.52
CA LYS A 18 -7.17 -10.99 -4.63
C LYS A 18 -5.75 -10.72 -4.11
N LEU A 19 -5.31 -9.45 -4.12
CA LEU A 19 -3.97 -9.03 -3.73
C LEU A 19 -3.93 -8.53 -2.29
N ILE A 20 -4.94 -7.76 -1.87
CA ILE A 20 -4.99 -7.09 -0.56
C ILE A 20 -6.00 -7.80 0.35
N LYS A 21 -5.52 -8.38 1.44
CA LYS A 21 -6.32 -9.05 2.47
C LYS A 21 -7.03 -8.04 3.36
N GLU A 22 -6.28 -7.13 3.98
CA GLU A 22 -6.81 -6.13 4.90
C GLU A 22 -5.98 -4.85 4.86
N ALA A 23 -6.62 -3.69 5.05
CA ALA A 23 -5.94 -2.43 5.34
C ALA A 23 -6.20 -2.06 6.80
N ARG A 24 -5.13 -1.95 7.61
CA ARG A 24 -5.19 -1.69 9.05
C ARG A 24 -4.31 -0.51 9.44
N GLY A 25 -4.65 0.19 10.52
CA GLY A 25 -3.85 1.34 10.96
C GLY A 25 -4.55 2.16 12.02
N ARG A 26 -3.77 2.94 12.78
CA ARG A 26 -4.26 3.91 13.76
C ARG A 26 -3.62 5.27 13.49
N GLY A 27 -4.45 6.30 13.34
CA GLY A 27 -3.99 7.64 13.00
C GLY A 27 -3.31 7.69 11.64
N LEU A 28 -2.07 8.16 11.60
CA LEU A 28 -1.28 8.32 10.37
C LEU A 28 -0.56 7.02 9.95
N LEU A 29 -0.35 6.10 10.90
CA LEU A 29 0.32 4.84 10.64
C LEU A 29 -0.67 3.85 10.04
N ASN A 30 -0.49 3.57 8.75
CA ASN A 30 -1.32 2.64 8.00
C ASN A 30 -0.47 1.46 7.51
N ALA A 31 -1.09 0.30 7.39
CA ALA A 31 -0.48 -0.92 6.93
C ALA A 31 -1.45 -1.68 6.03
N VAL A 32 -0.90 -2.32 5.01
CA VAL A 32 -1.65 -3.15 4.07
C VAL A 32 -1.14 -4.57 4.20
N VAL A 33 -2.04 -5.51 4.40
CA VAL A 33 -1.74 -6.94 4.46
C VAL A 33 -2.08 -7.55 3.11
N LEU A 34 -1.12 -8.24 2.52
CA LEU A 34 -1.24 -8.88 1.21
C LEU A 34 -1.55 -10.38 1.37
N HIS A 35 -2.31 -10.94 0.44
CA HIS A 35 -2.54 -12.37 0.38
C HIS A 35 -1.28 -13.12 -0.09
N GLN A 36 -0.81 -14.10 0.68
CA GLN A 36 0.29 -15.00 0.28
C GLN A 36 -0.03 -15.73 -1.03
N LYS A 37 -1.29 -16.14 -1.21
CA LYS A 37 -1.72 -16.94 -2.36
C LYS A 37 -1.91 -16.12 -3.65
N GLY A 38 -2.14 -14.81 -3.53
CA GLY A 38 -2.29 -13.89 -4.66
C GLY A 38 -0.97 -13.25 -5.12
N LEU A 39 0.12 -13.46 -4.39
CA LEU A 39 1.43 -12.87 -4.67
C LEU A 39 2.32 -13.77 -5.55
N GLY A 40 2.00 -15.05 -5.71
CA GLY A 40 2.84 -15.98 -6.48
C GLY A 40 4.29 -15.96 -6.00
N ASN A 41 5.18 -15.38 -6.81
CA ASN A 41 6.62 -15.18 -6.53
C ASN A 41 6.98 -13.75 -6.06
N ALA A 42 6.06 -12.80 -6.11
CA ALA A 42 6.31 -11.42 -5.68
C ALA A 42 6.29 -11.36 -4.16
N THR A 43 7.32 -10.76 -3.55
CA THR A 43 7.38 -10.56 -2.11
C THR A 43 6.85 -9.17 -1.76
N ALA A 44 6.49 -8.92 -0.49
CA ALA A 44 6.23 -7.56 0.01
C ALA A 44 7.37 -6.57 -0.30
N TYR A 45 8.57 -7.10 -0.54
CA TYR A 45 9.76 -6.37 -0.98
C TYR A 45 9.63 -5.80 -2.41
N ASP A 46 9.18 -6.58 -3.40
CA ASP A 46 9.00 -6.13 -4.78
C ASP A 46 7.97 -5.01 -4.89
N VAL A 47 6.89 -5.14 -4.11
CA VAL A 47 5.88 -4.09 -3.98
C VAL A 47 6.49 -2.84 -3.34
N CYS A 48 7.37 -2.99 -2.35
CA CYS A 48 8.08 -1.86 -1.76
C CYS A 48 9.02 -1.16 -2.75
N ILE A 49 9.71 -1.90 -3.62
CA ILE A 49 10.53 -1.32 -4.69
C ILE A 49 9.65 -0.54 -5.68
N SER A 50 8.52 -1.11 -6.06
CA SER A 50 7.55 -0.46 -6.95
C SER A 50 6.94 0.81 -6.35
N LEU A 51 6.74 0.83 -5.03
CA LEU A 51 6.29 1.99 -4.28
C LEU A 51 7.39 3.06 -4.16
N LYS A 52 8.66 2.65 -4.02
CA LYS A 52 9.82 3.55 -4.01
C LYS A 52 9.94 4.31 -5.33
N ASP A 53 9.79 3.64 -6.48
CA ASP A 53 9.78 4.29 -7.81
C ASP A 53 8.66 5.34 -7.94
N ARG A 54 7.53 5.10 -7.25
CA ARG A 54 6.41 6.04 -7.19
C ARG A 54 6.60 7.16 -6.14
N GLY A 55 7.73 7.20 -5.43
CA GLY A 55 8.04 8.18 -4.41
C GLY A 55 7.35 7.94 -3.07
N ILE A 56 6.88 6.71 -2.80
CA ILE A 56 6.20 6.35 -1.55
C ILE A 56 7.17 5.57 -0.67
N LEU A 57 7.40 6.07 0.54
CA LEU A 57 8.19 5.37 1.54
C LEU A 57 7.33 4.30 2.22
N ALA A 58 7.70 3.04 2.02
CA ALA A 58 7.08 1.90 2.66
C ALA A 58 8.15 1.01 3.29
N LYS A 59 7.80 0.34 4.39
CA LYS A 59 8.66 -0.68 5.01
C LYS A 59 7.93 -2.02 4.97
N PRO A 60 8.49 -3.06 4.34
CA PRO A 60 7.96 -4.40 4.46
C PRO A 60 8.20 -4.91 5.89
N THR A 61 7.20 -5.58 6.44
CA THR A 61 7.25 -6.23 7.75
C THR A 61 6.64 -7.61 7.64
N HIS A 62 7.29 -8.61 8.26
CA HIS A 62 7.00 -10.02 8.00
C HIS A 62 7.02 -10.33 6.47
N ARG A 63 6.45 -11.46 6.04
CA ARG A 63 6.43 -11.84 4.62
C ARG A 63 5.39 -11.08 3.79
N ASN A 64 4.36 -10.50 4.43
CA ASN A 64 3.12 -10.09 3.75
C ASN A 64 2.56 -8.72 4.12
N ILE A 65 3.21 -7.96 5.01
CA ILE A 65 2.64 -6.72 5.54
C ILE A 65 3.50 -5.55 5.09
N ILE A 66 2.89 -4.54 4.49
CA ILE A 66 3.57 -3.31 4.07
C ILE A 66 3.11 -2.19 5.00
N ARG A 67 4.05 -1.54 5.69
CA ARG A 67 3.78 -0.39 6.55
C ARG A 67 4.08 0.90 5.80
N LEU A 68 3.08 1.79 5.76
CA LEU A 68 3.20 3.15 5.26
C LEU A 68 3.49 4.06 6.45
N SER A 69 4.63 4.73 6.42
CA SER A 69 5.05 5.68 7.46
C SER A 69 5.08 7.10 6.88
N PRO A 70 3.92 7.75 6.72
CA PRO A 70 3.88 9.14 6.27
C PRO A 70 4.46 10.07 7.35
N PRO A 71 5.23 11.11 6.98
CA PRO A 71 5.63 12.16 7.91
C PRO A 71 4.40 12.90 8.47
N LEU A 72 4.52 13.47 9.68
CA LEU A 72 3.44 14.21 10.36
C LEU A 72 2.93 15.42 9.56
N THR A 73 3.76 15.95 8.66
CA THR A 73 3.49 17.14 7.84
C THR A 73 3.07 16.77 6.41
N ILE A 74 2.40 15.63 6.19
CA ILE A 74 1.95 15.25 4.85
C ILE A 74 0.76 16.11 4.41
N LYS A 75 0.90 16.81 3.28
CA LYS A 75 -0.19 17.57 2.66
C LYS A 75 -1.06 16.61 1.83
N LEU A 76 -2.38 16.80 1.87
CA LEU A 76 -3.40 15.98 1.18
C LEU A 76 -3.16 15.82 -0.34
N LYS A 77 -2.35 16.71 -0.93
CA LYS A 77 -1.99 16.72 -2.36
C LYS A 77 -0.94 15.67 -2.75
N CYS A 78 -0.57 14.74 -1.86
CA CYS A 78 0.18 13.54 -2.23
C CYS A 78 -0.71 12.63 -3.07
N ARG A 79 -0.95 13.04 -4.33
CA ARG A 79 -1.62 12.21 -5.32
C ARG A 79 -0.78 10.95 -5.44
N PHE A 80 -1.37 9.80 -5.11
CA PHE A 80 -0.99 8.56 -5.78
C PHE A 80 -1.10 8.87 -7.27
N LYS A 81 0.01 9.27 -7.91
CA LYS A 81 0.04 9.45 -9.35
C LYS A 81 -0.27 8.07 -9.89
N ARG A 82 -1.52 7.85 -10.28
CA ARG A 82 -2.01 6.67 -10.99
C ARG A 82 -1.29 6.67 -12.34
N LYS A 83 -0.03 6.28 -12.36
CA LYS A 83 0.57 5.71 -13.56
C LYS A 83 -0.10 4.34 -13.64
N LYS A 84 -1.15 4.25 -14.47
CA LYS A 84 -1.65 2.98 -15.01
C LYS A 84 -0.46 2.32 -15.71
N ARG A 85 0.38 1.63 -14.95
CA ARG A 85 1.25 0.58 -15.46
C ARG A 85 0.66 -0.69 -14.89
N SER A 86 0.11 -1.48 -15.80
CA SER A 86 -0.38 -2.83 -15.64
C SER A 86 0.38 -3.54 -14.51
N LEU A 87 -0.33 -3.87 -13.44
CA LEU A 87 -0.01 -5.09 -12.71
C LEU A 87 -0.53 -6.22 -13.60
N GLU A 88 0.21 -6.55 -14.65
CA GLU A 88 0.19 -7.89 -15.21
C GLU A 88 1.17 -8.68 -14.34
N PHE A 89 0.60 -9.54 -13.51
CA PHE A 89 1.29 -10.69 -12.92
C PHE A 89 0.81 -11.91 -13.68
#